data_AF-A0A920TQ91-F1
#
_entry.id   AF-A0A920TQ91-F1
#
_cell.length_a   1.000
_cell.length_b   1.000
_cell.length_c   1.000
_cell.angle_alpha   90.00
_cell.angle_beta   90.00
_cell.angle_gamma   90.00
#
_symmetry.space_group_name_H-M   'P 1'
#
loop_
_entity.id
_entity.type
_entity.pdbx_description
1 polymer ?
#
loop_
_entity_poly.entity_id
_entity_poly.type
_entity_poly.pdbx_seq_one_letter_code
_entity_poly.pdbx_strand_id
1 'polypeptide(L)'
;MLSNKTDIVKQIIEGKHELSNKIQNSQKPLIIIGESALNLNSGKYIFEGMKNYLSSLNKINDEWNSLNILLKNASSAGSYDLNILSSTENENLVYKKTLNNEFEIIFLIGQDNIDFKKQKEFIVYIGSHGDKGAELADIILPGLLTQNKMVISQI
;
A
#
# COMPACT_ATOMS: atom_id res chain seq x y z
N MET A 1 -24.69 0.60 -3.91
CA MET A 1 -23.45 0.47 -3.10
C MET A 1 -23.71 -0.60 -2.05
N LEU A 2 -22.78 -1.53 -1.84
CA LEU A 2 -22.89 -2.56 -0.79
C LEU A 2 -22.56 -1.95 0.57
N SER A 3 -23.03 -2.57 1.66
CA SER A 3 -22.70 -2.10 3.01
C SER A 3 -21.21 -2.32 3.32
N ASN A 4 -20.61 -1.43 4.13
CA ASN A 4 -19.20 -1.49 4.54
C ASN A 4 -18.90 -2.58 5.60
N LYS A 5 -19.51 -3.77 5.50
CA LYS A 5 -19.33 -4.86 6.46
C LYS A 5 -18.56 -6.02 5.84
N THR A 6 -17.55 -6.50 6.56
CA THR A 6 -16.77 -7.70 6.18
C THR A 6 -17.65 -8.94 6.04
N ASP A 7 -18.80 -8.98 6.71
CA ASP A 7 -19.80 -10.06 6.58
C ASP A 7 -20.29 -10.26 5.14
N ILE A 8 -20.39 -9.19 4.35
CA ILE A 8 -20.77 -9.31 2.93
C ILE A 8 -19.68 -10.05 2.16
N VAL A 9 -18.40 -9.74 2.40
CA VAL A 9 -17.28 -10.43 1.76
C VAL A 9 -17.31 -11.91 2.11
N LYS A 10 -17.58 -12.25 3.38
CA LYS A 10 -17.77 -13.63 3.82
C LYS A 10 -18.91 -14.33 3.08
N GLN A 11 -20.09 -13.69 2.99
CA GLN A 11 -21.24 -14.25 2.26
C GLN A 11 -20.93 -14.46 0.77
N ILE A 12 -20.13 -13.58 0.15
CA ILE A 12 -19.72 -13.72 -1.25
C ILE A 12 -18.84 -14.95 -1.42
N ILE A 13 -17.81 -15.10 -0.59
CA ILE A 13 -16.86 -16.23 -0.63
C ILE A 13 -17.57 -17.56 -0.34
N GLU A 14 -18.55 -17.56 0.56
CA GLU A 14 -19.35 -18.74 0.90
C GLU A 14 -20.46 -19.06 -0.12
N GLY A 15 -20.59 -18.28 -1.20
CA GLY A 15 -21.62 -18.51 -2.22
C GLY A 15 -23.04 -18.12 -1.81
N LYS A 16 -23.22 -17.44 -0.68
CA LYS A 16 -24.52 -17.09 -0.10
C LYS A 16 -25.06 -15.73 -0.56
N HIS A 17 -24.23 -14.92 -1.21
CA HIS A 17 -24.58 -13.58 -1.68
C HIS A 17 -24.93 -13.60 -3.18
N GLU A 18 -25.81 -12.70 -3.63
CA GLU A 18 -26.21 -12.62 -5.05
C GLU A 18 -25.03 -12.38 -6.00
N LEU A 19 -24.00 -11.68 -5.53
CA LEU A 19 -22.77 -11.41 -6.29
C LEU A 19 -21.96 -12.69 -6.56
N SER A 20 -22.06 -13.69 -5.69
CA SER A 20 -21.36 -14.97 -5.89
C SER A 20 -21.80 -15.62 -7.20
N ASN A 21 -23.10 -15.62 -7.49
CA ASN A 21 -23.65 -16.17 -8.73
C ASN A 21 -23.20 -15.34 -9.94
N LYS A 22 -23.15 -14.01 -9.81
CA LYS A 22 -22.66 -13.12 -10.88
C LYS A 22 -21.16 -13.36 -11.17
N ILE A 23 -20.34 -13.57 -10.14
CA ILE A 23 -18.91 -13.87 -10.29
C ILE A 23 -18.70 -15.24 -10.94
N GLN A 24 -19.43 -16.26 -10.50
CA GLN A 24 -19.35 -17.63 -11.05
C GLN A 24 -19.70 -17.66 -12.54
N ASN A 25 -20.80 -17.01 -12.91
CA ASN A 25 -21.31 -16.99 -14.28
C ASN A 25 -20.54 -16.04 -15.21
N SER A 26 -19.72 -15.13 -14.67
CA SER A 26 -18.89 -14.24 -15.48
C SER A 26 -17.71 -14.98 -16.09
N GLN A 27 -17.39 -14.73 -17.35
CA GLN A 27 -16.23 -15.35 -18.00
C GLN A 27 -14.91 -14.80 -17.44
N LYS A 28 -14.80 -13.48 -17.26
CA LYS A 28 -13.58 -12.79 -16.85
C LYS A 28 -13.91 -11.70 -15.82
N PRO A 29 -14.27 -12.07 -14.57
CA PRO A 29 -14.56 -11.09 -13.55
C PRO A 29 -13.30 -10.29 -13.19
N LEU A 30 -13.47 -9.01 -12.84
CA LEU A 30 -12.40 -8.16 -12.33
C LEU A 30 -12.76 -7.70 -10.92
N ILE A 31 -11.96 -8.10 -9.95
CA ILE A 31 -12.10 -7.71 -8.55
C ILE A 31 -10.91 -6.86 -8.17
N ILE A 32 -11.19 -5.63 -7.73
CA ILE A 32 -10.19 -4.65 -7.31
C ILE A 32 -10.33 -4.44 -5.82
N ILE A 33 -9.25 -4.69 -5.08
CA ILE A 33 -9.15 -4.42 -3.65
C ILE A 33 -8.29 -3.18 -3.47
N GLY A 34 -8.84 -2.13 -2.86
CA GLY A 34 -8.06 -0.94 -2.50
C GLY A 34 -7.12 -1.22 -1.32
N GLU A 35 -5.96 -0.58 -1.32
CA GLU A 35 -4.96 -0.66 -0.23
C GLU A 35 -5.56 -0.39 1.16
N SER A 36 -6.52 0.53 1.26
CA SER A 36 -7.21 0.82 2.51
C SER A 36 -7.95 -0.39 3.10
N ALA A 37 -8.48 -1.29 2.27
CA ALA A 37 -9.12 -2.52 2.72
C ALA A 37 -8.10 -3.57 3.18
N LEU A 38 -6.89 -3.56 2.60
CA LEU A 38 -5.78 -4.45 3.01
C LEU A 38 -5.20 -4.05 4.37
N ASN A 39 -5.24 -2.76 4.71
CA ASN A 39 -4.76 -2.22 5.99
C ASN A 39 -5.74 -2.45 7.17
N LEU A 40 -6.91 -3.04 6.94
CA LEU A 40 -7.83 -3.42 8.01
C LEU A 40 -7.30 -4.64 8.78
N ASN A 41 -7.72 -4.81 10.03
CA ASN A 41 -7.44 -6.03 10.80
C ASN A 41 -7.95 -7.30 10.07
N SER A 42 -9.03 -7.17 9.29
CA SER A 42 -9.57 -8.24 8.45
C SER A 42 -9.00 -8.28 7.03
N GLY A 43 -8.01 -7.45 6.70
CA GLY A 43 -7.45 -7.32 5.34
C GLY A 43 -6.89 -8.64 4.79
N LYS A 44 -6.14 -9.37 5.62
CA LYS A 44 -5.63 -10.71 5.28
C LYS A 44 -6.75 -11.68 4.93
N TYR A 45 -7.83 -11.68 5.72
CA TYR A 45 -9.01 -12.52 5.46
C TYR A 45 -9.70 -12.14 4.15
N ILE A 46 -9.88 -10.84 3.89
CA ILE A 46 -10.50 -10.34 2.66
C ILE A 46 -9.68 -10.77 1.44
N PHE A 47 -8.36 -10.56 1.47
CA PHE A 47 -7.47 -10.88 0.37
C PHE A 47 -7.38 -12.39 0.11
N GLU A 48 -6.98 -13.18 1.12
CA GLU A 48 -6.82 -14.63 0.97
C GLU A 48 -8.15 -15.33 0.71
N GLY A 49 -9.22 -14.90 1.37
CA GLY A 49 -10.55 -15.45 1.16
C GLY A 49 -11.04 -15.22 -0.28
N MET A 50 -10.89 -14.02 -0.82
CA MET A 50 -11.27 -13.72 -2.20
C MET A 50 -10.37 -14.42 -3.21
N LYS A 51 -9.05 -14.46 -2.96
CA LYS A 51 -8.09 -15.20 -3.79
C LYS A 51 -8.46 -16.67 -3.88
N ASN A 52 -8.68 -17.33 -2.74
CA ASN A 52 -9.04 -18.75 -2.70
C ASN A 52 -10.39 -19.01 -3.39
N TYR A 53 -11.36 -18.14 -3.17
CA TYR A 53 -12.66 -18.21 -3.85
C TYR A 53 -12.51 -18.14 -5.38
N LEU A 54 -11.82 -17.12 -5.90
CA LEU A 54 -11.61 -16.96 -7.33
C LEU A 54 -10.80 -18.11 -7.94
N SER A 55 -9.76 -18.58 -7.25
CA SER A 55 -8.98 -19.75 -7.66
C SER A 55 -9.83 -21.02 -7.72
N SER A 56 -10.72 -21.24 -6.75
CA SER A 56 -11.62 -22.40 -6.75
C SER A 56 -12.60 -22.42 -7.93
N LEU A 57 -12.88 -21.24 -8.49
CA LEU A 57 -13.72 -21.06 -9.68
C LEU A 57 -12.91 -21.00 -10.99
N ASN A 58 -11.61 -21.30 -10.94
CA ASN A 58 -10.67 -21.18 -12.05
C ASN A 58 -10.69 -19.78 -12.71
N LYS A 59 -10.95 -18.72 -11.93
CA LYS A 59 -10.95 -17.32 -12.41
C LYS A 59 -9.59 -16.63 -12.25
N ILE A 60 -8.63 -17.31 -11.62
CA ILE A 60 -7.22 -16.92 -11.58
C ILE A 60 -6.45 -18.07 -12.23
N ASN A 61 -5.95 -17.83 -13.43
CA ASN A 61 -5.18 -18.76 -14.23
C ASN A 61 -4.24 -18.00 -15.18
N ASP A 62 -3.50 -18.71 -16.02
CA ASP A 62 -2.51 -18.12 -16.92
C ASP A 62 -3.12 -17.20 -18.00
N GLU A 63 -4.40 -17.37 -18.33
CA GLU A 63 -5.11 -16.52 -19.30
C GLU A 63 -5.75 -15.28 -18.68
N TRP A 64 -6.13 -15.35 -17.41
CA TRP A 64 -6.84 -14.28 -16.72
C TRP A 64 -6.59 -14.28 -15.21
N ASN A 65 -6.16 -13.12 -14.69
CA ASN A 65 -6.04 -12.87 -13.26
C ASN A 65 -7.14 -11.91 -12.79
N SER A 66 -8.16 -12.46 -12.16
CA SER A 66 -9.32 -11.70 -11.69
C SER A 66 -9.05 -10.81 -10.48
N LEU A 67 -7.93 -10.99 -9.77
CA LEU A 67 -7.67 -10.30 -8.49
C LEU A 67 -6.59 -9.23 -8.66
N ASN A 68 -6.97 -7.98 -8.38
CA ASN A 68 -6.09 -6.82 -8.54
C ASN A 68 -6.09 -5.97 -7.27
N ILE A 69 -4.94 -5.36 -6.97
CA ILE A 69 -4.78 -4.43 -5.85
C ILE A 69 -4.60 -3.03 -6.40
N LEU A 70 -5.35 -2.07 -5.86
CA LEU A 70 -5.20 -0.65 -6.19
C LEU A 70 -4.46 0.06 -5.04
N LEU A 71 -3.24 0.49 -5.32
CA LEU A 71 -2.39 1.26 -4.40
C LEU A 71 -2.80 2.73 -4.40
N LYS A 72 -2.74 3.38 -3.24
CA LYS A 72 -3.07 4.80 -3.10
C LYS A 72 -1.92 5.71 -3.51
N ASN A 73 -0.68 5.29 -3.25
CA ASN A 73 0.52 6.10 -3.48
C ASN A 73 1.34 5.56 -4.65
N ALA A 74 1.77 6.44 -5.55
CA ALA A 74 2.60 6.06 -6.70
C ALA A 74 3.97 5.49 -6.30
N SER A 75 4.55 5.99 -5.20
CA SER A 75 5.82 5.48 -4.66
C SER A 75 5.71 4.04 -4.14
N SER A 76 4.52 3.60 -3.70
CA SER A 76 4.32 2.24 -3.20
C SER A 76 4.59 1.20 -4.29
N ALA A 77 4.11 1.43 -5.51
CA ALA A 77 4.33 0.51 -6.64
C ALA A 77 5.82 0.32 -6.93
N GLY A 78 6.58 1.43 -7.07
CA GLY A 78 8.02 1.37 -7.27
C GLY A 78 8.78 0.77 -6.08
N SER A 79 8.29 0.97 -4.85
CA SER A 79 8.86 0.35 -3.65
C SER A 79 8.71 -1.18 -3.68
N TYR A 80 7.57 -1.69 -4.14
CA TYR A 80 7.37 -3.13 -4.33
C TYR A 80 8.28 -3.69 -5.43
N ASP A 81 8.40 -3.00 -6.57
CA ASP A 81 9.26 -3.42 -7.68
C ASP A 81 10.74 -3.50 -7.28
N LEU A 82 11.20 -2.52 -6.49
CA LEU A 82 12.57 -2.46 -5.98
C LEU A 82 12.80 -3.33 -4.74
N ASN A 83 11.78 -4.06 -4.28
CA ASN A 83 11.81 -4.85 -3.04
C ASN A 83 12.27 -4.04 -1.82
N ILE A 84 11.92 -2.75 -1.77
CA ILE A 84 12.18 -1.85 -0.64
C ILE A 84 11.08 -2.12 0.40
N LEU A 85 11.19 -3.28 1.05
CA LEU A 85 10.25 -3.76 2.05
C LEU A 85 11.04 -4.17 3.29
N SER A 86 10.57 -3.74 4.46
CA SER A 86 11.17 -4.09 5.76
C SER A 86 10.15 -4.67 6.72
N SER A 87 9.20 -5.43 6.19
CA SER A 87 8.10 -6.03 6.94
C SER A 87 8.38 -7.49 7.31
N THR A 88 8.15 -7.85 8.58
CA THR A 88 7.83 -9.24 8.96
C THR A 88 6.34 -9.50 8.76
N GLU A 89 5.83 -10.72 8.99
CA GLU A 89 4.45 -11.12 8.67
C GLU A 89 3.36 -10.14 9.14
N ASN A 90 3.60 -9.34 10.18
CA ASN A 90 2.59 -8.43 10.75
C ASN A 90 3.08 -7.00 11.04
N GLU A 91 4.37 -6.68 10.87
CA GLU A 91 4.89 -5.36 11.28
C GLU A 91 5.97 -4.85 10.32
N ASN A 92 5.92 -3.55 10.00
CA ASN A 92 7.01 -2.85 9.35
C ASN A 92 8.10 -2.55 10.39
N LEU A 93 9.21 -3.28 10.33
CA LEU A 93 10.29 -3.21 11.31
C LEU A 93 10.94 -1.82 11.32
N VAL A 94 11.17 -1.23 10.14
CA VAL A 94 11.76 0.11 10.05
C VAL A 94 10.83 1.12 10.73
N TYR A 95 9.54 1.08 10.43
CA TYR A 95 8.58 1.99 11.06
C TYR A 95 8.54 1.81 12.59
N LYS A 96 8.53 0.57 13.09
CA LYS A 96 8.58 0.29 14.53
C LYS A 96 9.84 0.87 15.19
N LYS A 97 11.00 0.64 14.58
CA LYS A 97 12.28 1.18 15.05
C LYS A 97 12.31 2.71 15.03
N THR A 98 11.67 3.33 14.02
CA THR A 98 11.49 4.79 13.97
C THR A 98 10.63 5.28 15.13
N LEU A 99 9.50 4.63 15.42
CA LEU A 99 8.64 4.99 16.57
C LEU A 99 9.34 4.83 17.92
N ASN A 100 10.23 3.84 18.04
CA ASN A 100 11.00 3.57 19.24
C ASN A 100 12.29 4.41 19.36
N ASN A 101 12.53 5.34 18.42
CA ASN A 101 13.72 6.18 18.38
C ASN A 101 15.05 5.36 18.37
N GLU A 102 15.04 4.22 17.68
CA GLU A 102 16.17 3.29 17.62
C GLU A 102 17.23 3.65 16.56
N PHE A 103 16.96 4.66 15.74
CA PHE A 103 17.89 5.14 14.72
C PHE A 103 18.67 6.36 15.21
N GLU A 104 19.93 6.50 14.81
CA GLU A 104 20.68 7.74 15.06
C GLU A 104 20.43 8.77 13.96
N ILE A 105 20.22 8.31 12.72
CA ILE A 105 20.00 9.15 11.55
C ILE A 105 18.77 8.62 10.79
N ILE A 106 17.88 9.53 10.38
CA ILE A 106 16.67 9.21 9.60
C ILE A 106 16.63 10.07 8.34
N PHE A 107 16.48 9.44 7.17
CA PHE A 107 16.25 10.12 5.90
C PHE A 107 14.75 10.11 5.56
N LEU A 108 14.12 11.28 5.49
CA LEU A 108 12.74 11.46 5.07
C LEU A 108 12.71 11.95 3.62
N ILE A 109 12.48 11.05 2.66
CA ILE A 109 12.45 11.39 1.23
C ILE A 109 11.01 11.73 0.84
N GLY A 110 10.66 13.01 0.88
CA GLY A 110 9.31 13.52 0.57
C GLY A 110 8.22 12.87 1.40
N GLN A 111 8.56 12.42 2.61
CA GLN A 111 7.66 11.71 3.50
C GLN A 111 7.10 12.68 4.55
N ASP A 112 5.86 13.09 4.34
CA ASP A 112 5.17 14.06 5.20
C ASP A 112 4.09 13.42 6.08
N ASN A 113 3.77 12.14 5.86
CA ASN A 113 2.73 11.40 6.58
C ASN A 113 3.31 10.49 7.68
N ILE A 114 4.38 10.92 8.35
CA ILE A 114 4.94 10.18 9.48
C ILE A 114 4.56 10.87 10.79
N ASP A 115 4.06 10.11 11.75
CA ASP A 115 3.69 10.59 13.07
C ASP A 115 4.55 9.88 14.11
N PHE A 116 5.64 10.53 14.52
CA PHE A 116 6.51 10.08 15.59
C PHE A 116 7.14 11.28 16.28
N LYS A 117 7.42 11.13 17.58
CA LYS A 117 8.07 12.18 18.36
C LYS A 117 9.58 12.01 18.27
N LYS A 118 10.25 12.92 17.55
CA LYS A 118 11.70 13.02 17.53
C LYS A 118 12.26 13.21 18.94
N GLN A 119 13.34 12.51 19.27
CA GLN A 119 14.07 12.68 20.53
C GLN A 119 15.51 13.13 20.29
N LYS A 120 16.35 12.23 19.78
CA LYS A 120 17.80 12.42 19.63
C LYS A 120 18.30 12.16 18.21
N GLU A 121 17.41 11.73 17.33
CA GLU A 121 17.75 11.35 15.98
C GLU A 121 18.07 12.58 15.14
N PHE A 122 19.07 12.45 14.29
CA PHE A 122 19.40 13.42 13.28
C PHE A 122 18.56 13.17 12.02
N ILE A 123 17.64 14.07 11.72
CA ILE A 123 16.66 13.93 10.64
C ILE A 123 17.09 14.77 9.44
N VAL A 124 17.29 14.11 8.30
CA VAL A 124 17.52 14.74 7.00
C VAL A 124 16.26 14.61 6.17
N TYR A 125 15.61 15.73 5.87
CA TYR A 125 14.45 15.77 4.99
C TYR A 125 14.87 16.13 3.56
N ILE A 126 14.47 15.32 2.58
CA ILE A 126 14.71 15.55 1.15
C ILE A 126 13.37 15.65 0.45
N GLY A 127 12.90 16.85 0.13
CA GLY A 127 11.56 17.04 -0.41
C GLY A 127 11.38 18.38 -1.10
N SER A 128 10.31 18.46 -1.90
CA SER A 128 9.96 19.69 -2.63
C SER A 128 9.05 20.63 -1.84
N HIS A 129 8.32 20.08 -0.86
CA HIS A 129 7.40 20.80 0.00
C HIS A 129 7.94 20.81 1.44
N GLY A 130 7.44 21.73 2.26
CA GLY A 130 7.79 21.83 3.67
C GLY A 130 6.58 21.59 4.55
N ASP A 131 6.24 20.32 4.79
CA ASP A 131 5.16 19.92 5.70
C ASP A 131 5.77 19.30 6.98
N LYS A 132 5.03 18.41 7.66
CA LYS A 132 5.44 17.78 8.93
C LYS A 132 6.82 17.11 8.86
N GLY A 133 7.17 16.49 7.74
CA GLY A 133 8.48 15.86 7.57
C GLY A 133 9.63 16.86 7.62
N ALA A 134 9.43 18.05 7.04
CA ALA A 134 10.40 19.14 7.07
C ALA A 134 10.44 19.83 8.44
N GLU A 135 9.31 19.96 9.13
CA GLU A 135 9.24 20.53 10.49
C GLU A 135 10.07 19.72 11.50
N LEU A 136 10.14 18.39 11.34
CA LEU A 136 10.93 17.51 12.21
C LEU A 136 12.44 17.55 11.90
N ALA A 137 12.86 18.11 10.77
CA ALA A 137 14.21 17.95 10.24
C ALA A 137 15.27 18.80 10.96
N ASP A 138 16.49 18.26 11.08
CA ASP A 138 17.69 19.05 11.42
C ASP A 138 18.29 19.69 10.17
N ILE A 139 18.20 18.99 9.03
CA ILE A 139 18.63 19.49 7.72
C ILE A 139 17.52 19.26 6.71
N ILE A 140 17.21 20.31 5.93
CA ILE A 140 16.32 20.25 4.78
C ILE A 140 17.15 20.36 3.51
N LEU A 141 17.06 19.34 2.66
CA LEU A 141 17.64 19.31 1.32
C LEU A 141 16.50 19.48 0.29
N PRO A 142 16.48 20.58 -0.49
CA PRO A 142 15.42 20.81 -1.45
C PRO A 142 15.46 19.77 -2.57
N GLY A 143 14.35 19.06 -2.75
CA GLY A 143 14.13 18.05 -3.78
C GLY A 143 13.31 18.57 -4.96
N LEU A 144 13.40 17.90 -6.10
CA LEU A 144 12.64 18.25 -7.31
C LEU A 144 11.20 17.74 -7.26
N LEU A 145 10.26 18.58 -7.71
CA LEU A 145 8.87 18.18 -7.95
C LEU A 145 8.79 17.25 -9.18
N THR A 146 7.81 16.34 -9.21
CA THR A 146 7.62 15.37 -10.30
C THR A 146 7.51 15.99 -11.70
N GLN A 147 6.98 17.22 -11.82
CA GLN A 147 6.92 17.95 -13.11
C GLN A 147 8.31 18.36 -13.63
N ASN A 148 9.30 18.54 -12.76
CA ASN A 148 10.64 19.01 -13.09
C ASN A 148 11.65 17.84 -13.25
N LYS A 149 11.18 16.59 -13.25
CA LYS A 149 12.05 15.39 -13.31
C LYS A 149 12.50 15.00 -14.72
N MET A 150 12.19 15.79 -15.76
CA MET A 150 12.63 15.50 -17.13
C MET A 150 13.23 16.74 -17.80
N VAL A 151 14.54 16.95 -17.58
CA VAL A 151 15.40 17.62 -18.57
C VAL A 151 16.40 16.57 -19.02
N ILE A 152 16.06 15.83 -20.07
CA ILE A 152 17.09 15.20 -20.89
C ILE A 152 17.62 16.34 -21.74
N SER A 153 18.68 17.03 -21.28
CA SER A 153 19.45 17.84 -22.20
C SER A 153 20.14 16.86 -23.15
N GLN A 154 19.60 16.70 -24.35
CA GLN A 154 20.40 16.22 -25.46
C GLN A 154 21.53 17.23 -25.65
N ILE A 155 22.74 16.82 -25.26
CA ILE A 155 23.98 17.32 -25.83
C ILE A 155 24.39 16.28 -26.86
#